data_AF-A0A2V6DE61-F1
#
_entry.id   AF-A0A2V6DE61-F1
#
_cell.length_a   1.000
_cell.length_b   1.000
_cell.length_c   1.000
_cell.angle_alpha   90.00
_cell.angle_beta   90.00
_cell.angle_gamma   90.00
#
_symmetry.space_group_name_H-M   'P 1'
#
loop_
_entity.id
_entity.type
_entity.pdbx_description
1 polymer ?
#
loop_
_entity_poly.entity_id
_entity_poly.type
_entity_poly.pdbx_seq_one_letter_code
_entity_poly.pdbx_strand_id
1 'polypeptide(L)'
;MIMSEGAGAVLLKRSEGEMEIDQIVPGANFFRRSEASARLGGVVSRLKNEIGFCVGSGNGTFIDRAERAAVGDEMPVYSPKIALGESVGASVFWQLITAAKALEAGTLPGSSKPPVDSHAMVLACGLNQQTGGLTLRRRDCPAFPGSR
;
A
#
# COMPACT_ATOMS: atom_id res chain seq x y z
N MET A 1 15.45 10.41 3.73
CA MET A 1 15.23 9.15 4.47
C MET A 1 15.61 9.33 5.92
N ILE A 2 14.72 8.93 6.83
CA ILE A 2 14.97 8.84 8.28
C ILE A 2 15.07 7.35 8.59
N MET A 3 16.21 6.90 9.12
CA MET A 3 16.38 5.50 9.51
C MET A 3 15.56 5.22 10.77
N SER A 4 14.98 4.03 10.83
CA SER A 4 14.16 3.58 11.96
C SER A 4 14.35 2.09 12.18
N GLU A 5 13.85 1.61 13.31
CA GLU A 5 13.82 0.21 13.70
C GLU A 5 12.38 -0.23 13.99
N GLY A 6 12.18 -1.52 14.18
CA GLY A 6 10.88 -2.07 14.57
C GLY A 6 10.57 -3.41 13.91
N ALA A 7 9.42 -3.94 14.30
CA ALA A 7 8.87 -5.18 13.78
C ALA A 7 7.36 -5.02 13.59
N GLY A 8 6.85 -5.67 12.54
CA GLY A 8 5.42 -5.73 12.27
C GLY A 8 5.00 -7.18 12.06
N ALA A 9 3.74 -7.47 12.36
CA ALA A 9 3.14 -8.76 12.14
C ALA A 9 1.71 -8.59 11.66
N VAL A 10 1.27 -9.49 10.78
CA VAL A 10 -0.13 -9.62 10.38
C VAL A 10 -0.52 -11.10 10.44
N LEU A 11 -1.75 -11.37 10.86
CA LEU A 11 -2.31 -12.71 10.88
C LEU A 11 -3.06 -12.96 9.57
N LEU A 12 -2.63 -13.96 8.81
CA LEU A 12 -3.33 -14.40 7.60
C LEU A 12 -4.17 -15.65 7.92
N LYS A 13 -5.39 -15.67 7.40
CA LYS A 13 -6.30 -16.82 7.48
C LYS A 13 -6.98 -17.05 6.14
N ARG A 14 -7.40 -18.30 5.87
CA ARG A 14 -8.02 -18.68 4.59
C ARG A 14 -9.49 -18.27 4.47
N SER A 15 -10.19 -17.96 5.57
CA SER A 15 -11.62 -17.60 5.54
C SER A 15 -12.02 -16.56 6.62
N GLU A 16 -13.09 -15.82 6.28
CA GLU A 16 -13.86 -14.85 7.09
C GLU A 16 -13.08 -13.75 7.83
N GLY A 17 -12.51 -12.79 7.11
CA GLY A 17 -12.02 -11.52 7.70
C GLY A 17 -12.72 -10.30 7.09
N GLU A 18 -12.72 -9.18 7.81
CA GLU A 18 -13.19 -7.88 7.29
C GLU A 18 -12.28 -7.35 6.17
N MET A 19 -11.02 -7.80 6.14
CA MET A 19 -10.01 -7.44 5.14
C MET A 19 -9.53 -8.68 4.39
N GLU A 20 -9.36 -8.53 3.09
CA GLU A 20 -8.90 -9.56 2.17
C GLU A 20 -7.71 -9.05 1.36
N ILE A 21 -6.71 -9.91 1.17
CA ILE A 21 -5.69 -9.70 0.14
C ILE A 21 -6.30 -10.21 -1.16
N ASP A 22 -6.66 -9.28 -2.05
CA ASP A 22 -7.38 -9.59 -3.28
C ASP A 22 -6.41 -10.07 -4.38
N GLN A 23 -5.30 -9.37 -4.55
CA GLN A 23 -4.26 -9.73 -5.50
C GLN A 23 -2.87 -9.46 -4.95
N ILE A 24 -1.90 -10.31 -5.32
CA ILE A 24 -0.46 -10.08 -5.07
C ILE A 24 0.26 -10.07 -6.41
N VAL A 25 1.08 -9.04 -6.64
CA VAL A 25 2.03 -8.98 -7.75
C VAL A 25 3.44 -9.00 -7.17
N PRO A 26 4.21 -10.09 -7.41
CA PRO A 26 5.54 -10.25 -6.80
C PRO A 26 6.58 -9.23 -7.27
N GLY A 27 6.26 -8.45 -8.30
CA GLY A 27 7.11 -7.41 -8.88
C GLY A 27 8.38 -7.95 -9.51
N ALA A 28 9.42 -7.12 -9.56
CA ALA A 28 10.67 -7.44 -10.24
C ALA A 28 11.86 -6.68 -9.64
N ASN A 29 13.07 -7.16 -9.92
CA ASN A 29 14.28 -6.42 -9.63
C ASN A 29 14.50 -5.30 -10.66
N PHE A 30 15.14 -4.23 -10.23
CA PHE A 30 15.76 -3.23 -11.10
C PHE A 30 17.24 -3.13 -10.80
N PHE A 31 18.04 -2.63 -11.75
CA PHE A 31 19.49 -2.43 -11.54
C PHE A 31 19.87 -0.96 -11.47
N ARG A 32 18.98 -0.08 -11.98
CA ARG A 32 19.17 1.37 -11.99
C ARG A 32 17.93 2.05 -11.44
N ARG A 33 18.13 3.12 -10.65
CA ARG A 33 17.02 3.92 -10.08
C ARG A 33 16.06 4.44 -11.15
N SER A 34 16.56 4.72 -12.36
CA SER A 34 15.75 5.15 -13.50
C SER A 34 14.73 4.10 -13.98
N GLU A 35 14.98 2.82 -13.71
CA GLU A 35 14.08 1.72 -14.09
C GLU A 35 12.95 1.52 -13.08
N ALA A 36 13.09 2.04 -11.86
CA ALA A 36 12.16 1.79 -10.77
C ALA A 36 10.72 2.22 -11.12
N SER A 37 10.54 3.37 -11.77
CA SER A 37 9.22 3.83 -12.22
C SER A 37 8.59 2.89 -13.23
N ALA A 38 9.35 2.40 -14.22
CA ALA A 38 8.83 1.45 -15.20
C ALA A 38 8.48 0.09 -14.56
N ARG A 39 9.30 -0.40 -13.62
CA ARG A 39 9.00 -1.63 -12.86
C ARG A 39 7.76 -1.47 -11.98
N LEU A 40 7.62 -0.36 -11.29
CA LEU A 40 6.43 -0.04 -10.50
C LEU A 40 5.20 0.14 -11.40
N GLY A 41 5.34 0.76 -12.57
CA GLY A 41 4.26 0.90 -13.54
C GLY A 41 3.70 -0.46 -13.99
N GLY A 42 4.58 -1.44 -14.19
CA GLY A 42 4.16 -2.83 -14.48
C GLY A 42 3.51 -3.56 -13.29
N VAL A 43 3.84 -3.18 -12.05
CA VAL A 43 3.14 -3.67 -10.86
C VAL A 43 1.75 -3.04 -10.79
N VAL A 44 1.69 -1.72 -10.86
CA VAL A 44 0.45 -0.93 -10.78
C VAL A 44 -0.53 -1.38 -11.87
N SER A 45 -0.10 -1.50 -13.13
CA SER A 45 -0.99 -1.91 -14.23
C SER A 45 -1.64 -3.28 -14.03
N ARG A 46 -0.97 -4.18 -13.31
CA ARG A 46 -1.48 -5.52 -13.00
C ARG A 46 -2.39 -5.55 -11.78
N LEU A 47 -2.27 -4.58 -10.87
CA LEU A 47 -3.09 -4.45 -9.65
C LEU A 47 -4.35 -3.59 -9.86
N LYS A 48 -4.50 -2.89 -11.00
CA LYS A 48 -5.60 -1.94 -11.22
C LYS A 48 -6.96 -2.65 -11.31
N ASN A 49 -7.71 -2.61 -10.21
CA ASN A 49 -9.16 -2.81 -10.10
C ASN A 49 -9.70 -1.93 -8.97
N GLU A 50 -10.58 -0.96 -9.28
CA GLU A 50 -11.38 -0.18 -8.29
C GLU A 50 -10.59 0.39 -7.09
N ILE A 51 -9.33 0.78 -7.30
CA ILE A 51 -8.44 1.26 -6.24
C ILE A 51 -8.81 2.70 -5.84
N GLY A 52 -9.13 2.90 -4.57
CA GLY A 52 -9.42 4.23 -4.02
C GLY A 52 -8.19 5.03 -3.61
N PHE A 53 -7.12 4.33 -3.21
CA PHE A 53 -5.87 4.96 -2.79
C PHE A 53 -4.69 3.99 -2.79
N CYS A 54 -3.49 4.56 -2.70
CA CYS A 54 -2.23 3.84 -2.60
C CYS A 54 -1.50 4.13 -1.28
N VAL A 55 -0.95 3.09 -0.66
CA VAL A 55 0.05 3.20 0.41
C VAL A 55 1.43 2.81 -0.14
N GLY A 56 2.34 3.77 -0.15
CA GLY A 56 3.63 3.69 -0.83
C GLY A 56 4.84 3.42 0.08
N SER A 57 5.97 3.17 -0.57
CA SER A 57 7.31 3.01 -0.03
C SER A 57 8.15 4.27 0.03
N GLY A 58 7.62 5.39 -0.43
CA GLY A 58 8.25 6.70 -0.32
C GLY A 58 8.86 6.95 1.07
N ASN A 59 10.09 7.42 1.07
CA ASN A 59 10.92 7.66 2.25
C ASN A 59 11.79 8.92 2.08
N GLY A 60 11.35 9.84 1.22
CA GLY A 60 12.09 11.04 0.85
C GLY A 60 13.31 10.74 -0.02
N THR A 61 13.20 9.78 -0.95
CA THR A 61 14.26 9.44 -1.91
C THR A 61 13.73 9.39 -3.34
N PHE A 62 14.45 8.71 -4.25
CA PHE A 62 13.98 8.49 -5.63
C PHE A 62 12.69 7.65 -5.69
N ILE A 63 12.41 6.87 -4.64
CA ILE A 63 11.24 5.99 -4.56
C ILE A 63 9.96 6.82 -4.66
N ASP A 64 9.89 7.94 -3.95
CA ASP A 64 8.74 8.85 -3.94
C ASP A 64 8.38 9.33 -5.36
N ARG A 65 9.41 9.68 -6.14
CA ARG A 65 9.23 10.08 -7.55
C ARG A 65 8.83 8.89 -8.43
N ALA A 66 9.44 7.74 -8.21
CA ALA A 66 9.15 6.54 -9.00
C ALA A 66 7.71 6.04 -8.79
N GLU A 67 7.24 6.05 -7.54
CA GLU A 67 5.87 5.71 -7.18
C GLU A 67 4.88 6.72 -7.74
N ARG A 68 5.15 8.03 -7.60
CA ARG A 68 4.28 9.06 -8.20
C ARG A 68 4.14 8.89 -9.71
N ALA A 69 5.26 8.67 -10.41
CA ALA A 69 5.24 8.46 -11.85
C ALA A 69 4.51 7.17 -12.27
N ALA A 70 4.57 6.11 -11.45
CA ALA A 70 3.90 4.84 -11.74
C ALA A 70 2.39 4.88 -11.45
N VAL A 71 1.99 5.56 -10.38
CA VAL A 71 0.62 5.62 -9.88
C VAL A 71 -0.19 6.71 -10.58
N GLY A 72 0.45 7.81 -10.96
CA GLY A 72 -0.20 9.00 -11.52
C GLY A 72 -0.52 10.05 -10.45
N ASP A 73 -0.88 11.26 -10.89
CA ASP A 73 -1.07 12.41 -10.00
C ASP A 73 -2.45 12.46 -9.32
N GLU A 74 -3.44 11.81 -9.92
CA GLU A 74 -4.84 11.85 -9.44
C GLU A 74 -5.09 10.92 -8.24
N MET A 75 -4.37 9.79 -8.17
CA MET A 75 -4.55 8.80 -7.12
C MET A 75 -3.92 9.29 -5.80
N PRO A 76 -4.66 9.30 -4.68
CA PRO A 76 -4.09 9.60 -3.38
C PRO A 76 -3.00 8.59 -3.00
N VAL A 77 -1.82 9.08 -2.62
CA VAL A 77 -0.70 8.25 -2.15
C VAL A 77 -0.24 8.73 -0.79
N TYR A 78 -0.22 7.82 0.19
CA TYR A 78 0.34 8.06 1.51
C TYR A 78 1.53 7.12 1.77
N SER A 79 2.61 7.64 2.34
CA SER A 79 3.81 6.85 2.65
C SER A 79 4.10 6.90 4.15
N PRO A 80 3.84 5.83 4.92
CA PRO A 80 3.91 5.86 6.39
C PRO A 80 5.32 6.10 6.94
N LYS A 81 6.36 5.85 6.13
CA LYS A 81 7.76 6.09 6.49
C LYS A 81 8.08 7.57 6.70
N ILE A 82 7.21 8.50 6.29
CA ILE A 82 7.35 9.92 6.65
C ILE A 82 7.22 10.14 8.17
N ALA A 83 6.41 9.32 8.84
CA ALA A 83 6.17 9.39 10.27
C ALA A 83 6.96 8.33 11.05
N LEU A 84 7.08 7.12 10.48
CA LEU A 84 7.66 5.96 11.17
C LEU A 84 9.12 5.66 10.80
N GLY A 85 9.66 6.35 9.79
CA GLY A 85 10.99 6.11 9.23
C GLY A 85 11.10 4.83 8.40
N GLU A 86 12.31 4.55 7.92
CA GLU A 86 12.67 3.38 7.12
C GLU A 86 13.27 2.28 8.00
N SER A 87 12.51 1.19 8.17
CA SER A 87 12.87 0.00 8.96
C SER A 87 13.21 -1.22 8.06
N VAL A 88 13.65 -0.96 6.82
CA VAL A 88 14.06 -1.97 5.82
C VAL A 88 12.96 -3.01 5.58
N GLY A 89 13.17 -4.27 5.99
CA GLY A 89 12.22 -5.36 5.76
C GLY A 89 10.92 -5.19 6.55
N ALA A 90 10.98 -4.57 7.74
CA ALA A 90 9.79 -4.33 8.56
C ALA A 90 8.87 -3.26 7.97
N SER A 91 9.42 -2.37 7.12
CA SER A 91 8.68 -1.25 6.55
C SER A 91 7.44 -1.64 5.76
N VAL A 92 7.45 -2.83 5.15
CA VAL A 92 6.29 -3.31 4.38
C VAL A 92 5.07 -3.52 5.27
N PHE A 93 5.27 -3.88 6.54
CA PHE A 93 4.18 -4.02 7.49
C PHE A 93 3.58 -2.67 7.88
N TRP A 94 4.37 -1.59 7.96
CA TRP A 94 3.82 -0.25 8.16
C TRP A 94 2.83 0.12 7.06
N GLN A 95 3.18 -0.19 5.82
CA GLN A 95 2.35 0.08 4.64
C GLN A 95 1.08 -0.75 4.67
N LEU A 96 1.21 -2.05 4.95
CA LEU A 96 0.08 -2.97 5.00
C LEU A 96 -0.90 -2.61 6.13
N ILE A 97 -0.38 -2.36 7.34
CA ILE A 97 -1.19 -1.96 8.50
C ILE A 97 -1.86 -0.62 8.24
N THR A 98 -1.15 0.35 7.65
CA THR A 98 -1.72 1.65 7.31
C THR A 98 -2.85 1.52 6.30
N ALA A 99 -2.69 0.70 5.25
CA ALA A 99 -3.74 0.48 4.27
C ALA A 99 -4.99 -0.15 4.89
N ALA A 100 -4.81 -1.18 5.73
CA ALA A 100 -5.92 -1.80 6.46
C ALA A 100 -6.63 -0.79 7.38
N LYS A 101 -5.88 -0.01 8.17
CA LYS A 101 -6.47 1.02 9.04
C LYS A 101 -7.15 2.15 8.28
N ALA A 102 -6.62 2.53 7.11
CA ALA A 102 -7.26 3.52 6.27
C ALA A 102 -8.58 3.00 5.66
N LEU A 103 -8.63 1.73 5.25
CA LEU A 103 -9.86 1.07 4.80
C LEU A 103 -10.88 0.93 5.93
N GLU A 104 -10.46 0.55 7.15
CA GLU A 104 -11.34 0.49 8.33
C GLU A 104 -11.92 1.88 8.64
N ALA A 105 -11.07 2.90 8.73
CA ALA A 105 -11.47 4.25 9.10
C ALA A 105 -12.19 5.02 7.97
N GLY A 106 -12.12 4.53 6.73
CA GLY A 106 -12.60 5.27 5.56
C GLY A 106 -11.90 6.62 5.42
N THR A 107 -10.61 6.70 5.79
CA THR A 107 -9.78 7.90 5.63
C THR A 107 -8.29 7.59 5.59
N LEU A 108 -7.53 8.37 4.82
CA LEU A 108 -6.08 8.36 4.83
C LEU A 108 -5.53 9.34 5.88
N PRO A 109 -4.40 9.05 6.54
CA PRO A 109 -3.75 10.01 7.41
C PRO A 109 -3.48 11.35 6.70
N GLY A 110 -3.94 12.45 7.30
CA GLY A 110 -3.80 13.80 6.75
C GLY A 110 -4.75 14.15 5.59
N SER A 111 -5.65 13.23 5.19
CA SER A 111 -6.69 13.53 4.19
C SER A 111 -7.87 14.26 4.83
N SER A 112 -8.31 15.35 4.20
CA SER A 112 -9.58 16.04 4.53
C SER A 112 -10.78 15.50 3.76
N LYS A 113 -10.55 14.59 2.79
CA LYS A 113 -11.59 13.91 2.00
C LYS A 113 -11.74 12.46 2.47
N PRO A 114 -12.96 11.90 2.48
CA PRO A 114 -13.13 10.46 2.68
C PRO A 114 -12.73 9.71 1.40
N PRO A 115 -11.85 8.69 1.42
CA PRO A 115 -11.82 7.66 0.40
C PRO A 115 -12.98 6.71 0.69
N VAL A 116 -13.99 6.76 -0.17
CA VAL A 116 -15.05 5.75 -0.21
C VAL A 116 -14.77 4.88 -1.41
N ASP A 117 -13.81 3.97 -1.25
CA ASP A 117 -13.66 2.80 -2.09
C ASP A 117 -13.14 1.67 -1.19
N SER A 118 -13.66 0.47 -1.41
CA SER A 118 -13.34 -0.70 -0.59
C SER A 118 -11.95 -1.28 -0.89
N HIS A 119 -11.18 -0.69 -1.81
CA HIS A 119 -9.87 -1.21 -2.22
C HIS A 119 -8.73 -0.23 -1.99
N ALA A 120 -7.63 -0.77 -1.48
CA ALA A 120 -6.36 -0.07 -1.34
C ALA A 120 -5.26 -0.82 -2.09
N MET A 121 -4.34 -0.08 -2.71
CA MET A 121 -3.11 -0.63 -3.26
C MET A 121 -1.96 -0.42 -2.27
N VAL A 122 -1.14 -1.44 -2.05
CA VAL A 122 0.09 -1.35 -1.26
C VAL A 122 1.27 -1.61 -2.17
N LEU A 123 2.20 -0.66 -2.26
CA LEU A 123 3.41 -0.78 -3.08
C LEU A 123 4.65 -0.99 -2.23
N ALA A 124 5.45 -1.97 -2.63
CA ALA A 124 6.78 -2.23 -2.12
C ALA A 124 7.81 -1.75 -3.14
N CYS A 125 8.71 -0.86 -2.72
CA CYS A 125 9.90 -0.47 -3.46
C CYS A 125 11.03 -0.28 -2.45
N GLY A 126 12.05 -1.12 -2.53
CA GLY A 126 13.11 -1.18 -1.53
C GLY A 126 14.46 -0.69 -2.02
N LEU A 127 15.35 -0.35 -1.07
CA LEU A 127 16.77 -0.10 -1.35
C LEU A 127 17.50 -1.35 -1.85
N ASN A 128 16.93 -2.53 -1.64
CA ASN A 128 17.37 -3.80 -2.20
C ASN A 128 17.06 -3.94 -3.71
N GLN A 129 16.56 -2.88 -4.35
CA GLN A 129 16.26 -2.79 -5.77
C GLN A 129 15.18 -3.77 -6.24
N GLN A 130 14.19 -4.01 -5.38
CA GLN A 130 13.03 -4.84 -5.68
C GLN A 130 11.76 -4.00 -5.65
N THR A 131 10.83 -4.34 -6.53
CA THR A 131 9.45 -3.84 -6.51
C THR A 131 8.48 -4.97 -6.20
N GLY A 132 7.27 -4.61 -5.80
CA GLY A 132 6.15 -5.53 -5.62
C GLY A 132 4.92 -4.76 -5.19
N GLY A 133 3.80 -5.45 -5.07
CA GLY A 133 2.62 -4.83 -4.51
C GLY A 133 1.47 -5.81 -4.35
N LEU A 134 0.45 -5.36 -3.66
CA LEU A 134 -0.78 -6.11 -3.45
C LEU A 134 -1.97 -5.16 -3.39
N THR A 135 -3.17 -5.71 -3.56
CA THR A 135 -4.42 -5.02 -3.27
C THR A 135 -5.02 -5.59 -1.99
N LEU A 136 -5.54 -4.68 -1.16
CA LEU A 136 -6.40 -5.01 -0.04
C LEU A 136 -7.82 -4.61 -0.37
N ARG A 137 -8.77 -5.45 -0.01
CA ARG A 137 -10.20 -5.19 -0.12
C ARG A 137 -10.86 -5.30 1.24
N ARG A 138 -11.63 -4.28 1.64
CA ARG A 138 -12.56 -4.37 2.75
C ARG A 138 -13.81 -5.09 2.26
N ARG A 139 -14.19 -6.18 2.92
CA ARG A 139 -15.48 -6.81 2.65
C ARG A 139 -16.57 -5.97 3.32
N ASP A 140 -17.65 -5.71 2.58
CA ASP A 140 -18.86 -5.20 3.21
C ASP A 140 -19.34 -6.24 4.20
N CYS A 141 -19.37 -5.87 5.48
CA CYS A 141 -20.01 -6.69 6.49
C CYS A 141 -21.51 -6.69 6.13
N PRO A 142 -22.15 -7.84 5.86
CA PRO A 142 -23.61 -7.85 5.86
C PRO A 142 -24.03 -7.34 7.25
N ALA A 143 -24.89 -6.32 7.27
CA ALA A 143 -25.51 -5.88 8.50
C ALA A 143 -26.02 -7.14 9.23
N PHE A 144 -25.70 -7.28 10.52
CA PHE A 144 -26.21 -8.39 11.31
C PHE A 144 -27.70 -8.55 11.03
N PRO A 145 -28.18 -9.73 10.59
CA PRO A 145 -29.61 -9.96 10.44
C PRO A 145 -30.20 -10.01 11.85
N GLY A 146 -30.62 -8.85 12.38
CA GLY A 146 -31.15 -8.76 13.74
C GLY A 146 -31.21 -7.38 14.39
N SER A 147 -30.74 -6.29 13.77
CA SER A 147 -30.91 -4.96 14.36
C SER A 147 -32.12 -4.21 13.75
N ARG A 148 -33.27 -4.43 14.39
CA ARG A 148 -34.62 -3.83 14.28
C ARG A 148 -35.63 -4.54 13.38
#